data_AF-A0A1S9DCF1-F1
#
_entry.id   AF-A0A1S9DCF1-F1
#
_cell.length_a   1.000
_cell.length_b   1.000
_cell.length_c   1.000
_cell.angle_alpha   90.00
_cell.angle_beta   90.00
_cell.angle_gamma   90.00
#
_symmetry.space_group_name_H-M   'P 1'
#
loop_
_entity.id
_entity.type
_entity.pdbx_description
1 polymer ?
#
loop_
_entity_poly.entity_id
_entity_poly.type
_entity_poly.pdbx_seq_one_letter_code
_entity_poly.pdbx_strand_id
1 'polypeptide(L)'
;MQRRPISNSQKLALRSQHALKPYLTQLQLCQWFEAEYQQPIAESSVSRILSSRYDSLDGASSHQLRAKRRRAESWPELERALYEWIRRVQDQESLSQHLILQKARTFWERLYPGQAMPQFSNGWMRGFQSHWDINKSNLQGKSASHSDDGTVEMIGIRQLLNQYAPRDIFACDETALLWKRIPESGLAAAGHTPTGTNGNDRLTTCFCCNSDASERLPLWFVGTAKRPQAFSAAGINIENLGCHWRFNTRAWMTSTIFTEWLLWFDQRMTGRKVVLLMDGLSAHKFAFEEVGSQLQNTFIIWIPATPEEKYQPLSQGILFT
;
A
#
# COMPACT_ATOMS: atom_id res chain seq x y z
N MET A 1 7.36 -8.08 40.18
CA MET A 1 6.77 -9.18 39.38
C MET A 1 5.97 -8.59 38.23
N GLN A 2 6.44 -8.75 36.98
CA GLN A 2 5.72 -8.30 35.79
C GLN A 2 4.49 -9.19 35.55
N ARG A 3 3.28 -8.62 35.51
CA ARG A 3 2.06 -9.35 35.13
C ARG A 3 2.12 -9.69 33.64
N ARG A 4 2.31 -10.96 33.30
CA ARG A 4 2.21 -11.44 31.92
C ARG A 4 0.72 -11.47 31.50
N PRO A 5 0.35 -10.84 30.38
CA PRO A 5 -1.04 -10.81 29.93
C PRO A 5 -1.48 -12.17 29.38
N ILE A 6 -2.62 -12.69 29.87
CA ILE A 6 -3.21 -13.96 29.42
C ILE A 6 -3.87 -13.77 28.05
N SER A 7 -3.45 -14.56 27.06
CA SER A 7 -3.98 -14.56 25.68
C SER A 7 -5.37 -15.19 25.57
N ASN A 8 -6.09 -14.95 24.47
CA ASN A 8 -7.41 -15.54 24.27
C ASN A 8 -7.36 -17.06 24.03
N SER A 9 -6.29 -17.59 23.41
CA SER A 9 -6.06 -19.03 23.30
C SER A 9 -5.91 -19.70 24.66
N GLN A 10 -5.14 -19.11 25.58
CA GLN A 10 -4.98 -19.60 26.94
C GLN A 10 -6.30 -19.56 27.74
N LYS A 11 -7.13 -18.53 27.52
CA LYS A 11 -8.48 -18.45 28.12
C LYS A 11 -9.40 -19.54 27.57
N LEU A 12 -9.37 -19.79 26.26
CA LEU A 12 -10.15 -20.85 25.65
C LEU A 12 -9.72 -22.22 26.18
N ALA A 13 -8.42 -22.50 26.23
CA ALA A 13 -7.90 -23.76 26.77
C ALA A 13 -8.35 -24.01 28.22
N LEU A 14 -8.36 -22.95 29.06
CA LEU A 14 -8.86 -23.04 30.42
C LEU A 14 -10.37 -23.31 30.48
N ARG A 15 -11.18 -22.71 29.58
CA ARG A 15 -12.61 -22.99 29.46
C ARG A 15 -12.87 -24.42 28.98
N SER A 16 -12.13 -24.89 27.99
CA SER A 16 -12.21 -26.27 27.48
C SER A 16 -11.83 -27.29 28.56
N GLN A 17 -10.78 -27.01 29.35
CA GLN A 17 -10.36 -27.88 30.44
C GLN A 17 -11.44 -27.98 31.54
N HIS A 18 -12.08 -26.88 31.89
CA HIS A 18 -13.21 -26.87 32.83
C HIS A 18 -14.43 -27.61 32.26
N ALA A 19 -14.71 -27.48 30.95
CA ALA A 19 -15.79 -28.23 30.29
C ALA A 19 -15.53 -29.75 30.27
N LEU A 20 -14.28 -30.18 30.08
CA LEU A 20 -13.88 -31.59 30.11
C LEU A 20 -13.86 -32.17 31.53
N LYS A 21 -13.55 -31.35 32.54
CA LYS A 21 -13.42 -31.76 33.94
C LYS A 21 -14.16 -30.78 34.87
N PRO A 22 -15.50 -30.78 34.88
CA PRO A 22 -16.30 -29.81 35.62
C PRO A 22 -16.21 -29.98 37.15
N TYR A 23 -15.66 -31.09 37.62
CA TYR A 23 -15.46 -31.37 39.05
C TYR A 23 -14.18 -30.74 39.63
N LEU A 24 -13.31 -30.15 38.80
CA LEU A 24 -12.09 -29.50 39.28
C LEU A 24 -12.40 -28.18 39.99
N THR A 25 -11.76 -27.94 41.13
CA THR A 25 -11.86 -26.66 41.84
C THR A 25 -11.08 -25.57 41.10
N GLN A 26 -11.40 -24.29 41.38
CA GLN A 26 -10.68 -23.16 40.78
C GLN A 26 -9.18 -23.19 41.12
N LEU A 27 -8.83 -23.63 42.33
CA LEU A 27 -7.44 -23.84 42.74
C LEU A 27 -6.73 -24.89 41.87
N GLN A 28 -7.40 -26.00 41.56
CA GLN A 28 -6.85 -27.05 40.69
C GLN A 28 -6.70 -26.58 39.24
N LEU A 29 -7.60 -25.71 38.76
CA LEU A 29 -7.46 -25.07 37.45
C LEU A 29 -6.29 -24.08 37.41
N CYS A 30 -6.02 -23.36 38.51
CA CYS A 30 -4.84 -22.51 38.63
C CYS A 30 -3.56 -23.34 38.55
N GLN A 31 -3.49 -24.45 39.29
CA GLN A 31 -2.34 -25.37 39.27
C GLN A 31 -2.10 -25.97 37.89
N TRP A 32 -3.17 -26.41 37.22
CA TRP A 32 -3.09 -26.91 35.84
C TRP A 32 -2.57 -25.83 34.88
N PHE A 33 -3.10 -24.60 34.97
CA PHE A 33 -2.70 -23.51 34.09
C PHE A 33 -1.23 -23.11 34.28
N GLU A 34 -0.75 -23.13 35.52
CA GLU A 34 0.65 -22.84 35.84
C GLU A 34 1.58 -23.95 35.35
N ALA A 35 1.19 -25.22 35.48
CA ALA A 35 1.96 -26.36 34.95
C ALA A 35 2.06 -26.31 33.42
N GLU A 36 0.96 -26.01 32.72
CA GLU A 36 0.88 -25.99 31.25
C GLU A 36 1.60 -24.79 30.63
N TYR A 37 1.39 -23.58 31.18
CA TYR A 37 1.86 -22.34 30.57
C TYR A 37 3.03 -21.65 31.30
N GLN A 38 3.53 -22.26 32.38
CA GLN A 38 4.61 -21.70 33.21
C GLN A 38 4.29 -20.25 33.63
N GLN A 39 3.02 -20.00 33.94
CA GLN A 39 2.49 -18.69 34.26
C GLN A 39 1.45 -18.78 35.39
N PRO A 40 1.64 -18.07 36.51
CA PRO A 40 0.67 -18.06 37.60
C PRO A 40 -0.60 -17.30 37.20
N ILE A 41 -1.75 -17.81 37.64
CA ILE A 41 -3.07 -17.20 37.48
C ILE A 41 -3.80 -17.16 38.81
N ALA A 42 -4.51 -16.05 39.09
CA ALA A 42 -5.31 -15.91 40.30
C ALA A 42 -6.70 -16.55 40.10
N GLU A 43 -7.28 -17.10 41.18
CA GLU A 43 -8.64 -17.70 41.16
C GLU A 43 -9.72 -16.70 40.68
N SER A 44 -9.60 -15.43 41.05
CA SER A 44 -10.47 -14.36 40.55
C SER A 44 -10.41 -14.17 39.04
N SER A 45 -9.26 -14.47 38.43
CA SER A 45 -9.09 -14.45 36.97
C SER A 45 -9.70 -15.69 36.31
N VAL A 46 -9.56 -16.87 36.93
CA VAL A 46 -10.23 -18.11 36.50
C VAL A 46 -11.75 -17.92 36.48
N SER A 47 -12.33 -17.47 37.58
CA SER A 47 -13.76 -17.16 37.68
C SER A 47 -14.22 -16.17 36.61
N ARG A 48 -13.44 -15.10 36.39
CA ARG A 48 -13.75 -14.11 35.35
C ARG A 48 -13.69 -14.69 33.94
N ILE A 49 -12.75 -15.60 33.65
CA ILE A 49 -12.59 -16.25 32.35
C ILE A 49 -13.70 -17.28 32.09
N LEU A 50 -14.19 -17.95 33.13
CA LEU A 50 -15.31 -18.90 33.04
C LEU A 50 -16.68 -18.20 32.96
N SER A 51 -16.79 -16.92 33.33
CA SER A 51 -18.05 -16.17 33.24
C SER A 51 -18.53 -15.94 31.80
N SER A 52 -19.81 -15.56 31.67
CA SER A 52 -20.49 -15.28 30.39
C SER A 52 -19.80 -14.23 29.52
N ARG A 53 -18.94 -13.40 30.14
CA ARG A 53 -18.10 -12.41 29.46
C ARG A 53 -17.20 -13.02 28.37
N TYR A 54 -16.86 -14.30 28.46
CA TYR A 54 -15.96 -14.98 27.54
C TYR A 54 -16.59 -16.13 26.77
N ASP A 55 -17.92 -16.32 26.82
CA ASP A 55 -18.63 -17.37 26.06
C ASP A 55 -18.37 -17.28 24.56
N SER A 56 -18.21 -16.06 24.04
CA SER A 56 -17.83 -15.81 22.63
C SER A 56 -16.47 -16.38 22.21
N LEU A 57 -15.65 -16.90 23.15
CA LEU A 57 -14.41 -17.61 22.82
C LEU A 57 -14.65 -19.06 22.40
N ASP A 58 -15.75 -19.68 22.81
CA ASP A 58 -16.01 -21.11 22.61
C ASP A 58 -16.32 -21.46 21.13
N GLY A 59 -16.69 -20.46 20.33
CA GLY A 59 -16.89 -20.56 18.87
C GLY A 59 -15.93 -19.71 18.04
N ALA A 60 -14.82 -19.24 18.62
CA ALA A 60 -13.89 -18.31 17.97
C ALA A 60 -13.00 -19.02 16.93
N SER A 61 -12.80 -18.39 15.77
CA SER A 61 -11.87 -18.90 14.74
C SER A 61 -10.40 -18.76 15.18
N SER A 62 -9.50 -19.54 14.58
CA SER A 62 -8.07 -19.57 14.93
C SER A 62 -7.39 -18.20 14.93
N HIS A 63 -7.87 -17.28 14.09
CA HIS A 63 -7.41 -15.89 14.03
C HIS A 63 -7.82 -15.05 15.27
N GLN A 64 -9.06 -15.21 15.74
CA GLN A 64 -9.62 -14.47 16.88
C GLN A 64 -8.96 -14.82 18.23
N LEU A 65 -8.28 -15.97 18.29
CA LEU A 65 -7.57 -16.47 19.47
C LEU A 65 -6.16 -15.87 19.65
N ARG A 66 -5.58 -15.25 18.61
CA ARG A 66 -4.26 -14.59 18.67
C ARG A 66 -4.29 -13.21 19.36
N ALA A 67 -5.44 -12.56 19.42
CA ALA A 67 -5.58 -11.23 20.02
C ALA A 67 -5.66 -11.27 21.56
N LYS A 68 -5.07 -10.28 22.25
CA LYS A 68 -5.03 -10.20 23.73
C LYS A 68 -6.25 -9.48 24.35
N ARG A 69 -7.04 -8.73 23.56
CA ARG A 69 -8.27 -8.02 23.97
C ARG A 69 -9.17 -7.83 22.74
N ARG A 70 -10.49 -8.07 22.87
CA ARG A 70 -11.48 -7.57 21.89
C ARG A 70 -11.68 -6.08 22.13
N ARG A 71 -11.56 -5.23 21.10
CA ARG A 71 -12.17 -3.89 21.12
C ARG A 71 -13.58 -4.05 20.55
N ALA A 72 -14.58 -3.44 21.18
CA ALA A 72 -15.94 -3.48 20.66
C ALA A 72 -15.98 -2.78 19.29
N GLU A 73 -16.60 -3.43 18.31
CA GLU A 73 -16.80 -2.89 16.96
C GLU A 73 -17.72 -1.68 17.05
N SER A 74 -17.30 -0.55 16.47
CA SER A 74 -18.12 0.67 16.52
C SER A 74 -19.33 0.57 15.59
N TRP A 75 -19.20 -0.13 14.45
CA TRP A 75 -20.25 -0.30 13.44
C TRP A 75 -20.15 -1.67 12.74
N PRO A 76 -20.65 -2.75 13.39
CA PRO A 76 -20.46 -4.13 12.92
C PRO A 76 -21.06 -4.41 11.54
N GLU A 77 -22.22 -3.82 11.20
CA GLU A 77 -22.89 -4.04 9.92
C GLU A 77 -22.11 -3.38 8.76
N LEU A 78 -21.56 -2.18 9.01
CA LEU A 78 -20.69 -1.49 8.07
C LEU A 78 -19.39 -2.27 7.85
N GLU A 79 -18.73 -2.70 8.93
CA GLU A 79 -17.48 -3.45 8.83
C GLU A 79 -17.69 -4.78 8.08
N ARG A 80 -18.82 -5.47 8.31
CA ARG A 80 -19.19 -6.69 7.58
C ARG A 80 -19.44 -6.42 6.09
N ALA A 81 -20.23 -5.41 5.75
CA ALA A 81 -20.51 -5.06 4.36
C ALA A 81 -19.23 -4.65 3.61
N LEU A 82 -18.34 -3.91 4.27
CA LEU A 82 -17.02 -3.56 3.76
C LEU A 82 -16.15 -4.80 3.54
N TYR A 83 -16.11 -5.73 4.49
CA TYR A 83 -15.35 -6.96 4.36
C TYR A 83 -15.83 -7.83 3.19
N GLU A 84 -17.15 -8.01 3.04
CA GLU A 84 -17.73 -8.76 1.92
C GLU A 84 -17.44 -8.09 0.56
N TRP A 85 -17.46 -6.76 0.51
CA TRP A 85 -17.08 -6.02 -0.69
C TRP A 85 -15.58 -6.16 -1.00
N ILE A 86 -14.70 -6.02 0.00
CA ILE A 86 -13.25 -6.22 -0.15
C ILE A 86 -12.99 -7.61 -0.71
N ARG A 87 -13.62 -8.67 -0.18
CA ARG A 87 -13.48 -10.03 -0.70
C ARG A 87 -13.88 -10.19 -2.17
N ARG A 88 -14.85 -9.42 -2.66
CA ARG A 88 -15.30 -9.49 -4.06
C ARG A 88 -14.40 -8.72 -5.02
N VAL A 89 -13.77 -7.64 -4.55
CA VAL A 89 -12.93 -6.76 -5.37
C VAL A 89 -11.46 -7.14 -5.30
N GLN A 90 -11.03 -7.84 -4.24
CA GLN A 90 -9.67 -8.32 -4.06
C GLN A 90 -9.23 -9.30 -5.16
N ASP A 91 -10.17 -9.96 -5.85
CA ASP A 91 -9.91 -10.83 -7.00
C ASP A 91 -9.74 -10.07 -8.33
N GLN A 92 -9.96 -8.75 -8.37
CA GLN A 92 -9.95 -7.95 -9.61
C GLN A 92 -9.01 -6.73 -9.55
N GLU A 93 -8.75 -6.13 -8.38
CA GLU A 93 -7.92 -4.92 -8.27
C GLU A 93 -7.16 -4.82 -6.92
N SER A 94 -6.03 -4.11 -6.92
CA SER A 94 -5.31 -3.76 -5.69
C SER A 94 -6.04 -2.68 -4.90
N LEU A 95 -6.55 -3.03 -3.70
CA LEU A 95 -7.39 -2.14 -2.89
C LEU A 95 -6.56 -1.21 -2.00
N SER A 96 -6.60 0.10 -2.28
CA SER A 96 -6.01 1.13 -1.42
C SER A 96 -6.88 1.44 -0.19
N GLN A 97 -6.26 1.90 0.90
CA GLN A 97 -7.00 2.34 2.10
C GLN A 97 -7.99 3.47 1.79
N HIS A 98 -7.64 4.35 0.84
CA HIS A 98 -8.51 5.43 0.38
C HIS A 98 -9.80 4.89 -0.24
N LEU A 99 -9.69 3.84 -1.07
CA LEU A 99 -10.83 3.23 -1.73
C LEU A 99 -11.78 2.55 -0.73
N ILE A 100 -11.22 1.91 0.31
CA ILE A 100 -12.01 1.34 1.42
C ILE A 100 -12.76 2.44 2.17
N LEU A 101 -12.11 3.57 2.46
CA LEU A 101 -12.77 4.71 3.10
C LEU A 101 -13.88 5.32 2.22
N GLN A 102 -13.66 5.43 0.92
CA GLN A 102 -14.67 5.90 -0.01
C GLN A 102 -15.87 4.96 -0.06
N LYS A 103 -15.65 3.65 -0.07
CA LYS A 103 -16.72 2.65 -0.01
C LYS A 103 -17.47 2.67 1.32
N ALA A 104 -16.75 2.89 2.42
CA ALA A 104 -17.34 3.00 3.75
C ALA A 104 -18.36 4.14 3.81
N ARG A 105 -18.05 5.29 3.20
CA ARG A 105 -18.97 6.42 3.08
C ARG A 105 -20.21 6.08 2.26
N THR A 106 -20.06 5.35 1.16
CA THR A 106 -21.21 4.95 0.33
C THR A 106 -22.11 3.93 1.03
N PHE A 107 -21.52 3.00 1.79
CA PHE A 107 -22.30 2.05 2.60
C PHE A 107 -22.95 2.72 3.80
N TRP A 108 -22.32 3.73 4.38
CA TRP A 108 -22.90 4.50 5.49
C TRP A 108 -24.26 5.09 5.14
N GLU A 109 -24.36 5.74 3.97
CA GLU A 109 -25.62 6.35 3.50
C GLU A 109 -26.76 5.34 3.34
N ARG A 110 -26.43 4.07 3.07
CA ARG A 110 -27.40 2.99 2.85
C ARG A 110 -27.76 2.24 4.13
N LEU A 111 -26.78 2.02 5.01
CA LEU A 111 -26.94 1.24 6.23
C LEU A 111 -27.45 2.07 7.40
N TYR A 112 -27.11 3.36 7.45
CA TYR A 112 -27.49 4.27 8.52
C TYR A 112 -28.13 5.56 7.98
N PRO A 113 -29.29 5.46 7.30
CA PRO A 113 -29.97 6.65 6.78
C PRO A 113 -30.34 7.60 7.92
N GLY A 114 -29.97 8.87 7.78
CA GLY A 114 -30.28 9.92 8.76
C GLY A 114 -29.30 10.04 9.95
N GLN A 115 -28.26 9.21 10.03
CA GLN A 115 -27.20 9.40 11.02
C GLN A 115 -26.02 10.21 10.48
N ALA A 116 -25.46 11.09 11.32
CA ALA A 116 -24.28 11.87 10.98
C ALA A 116 -23.08 10.96 10.65
N MET A 117 -22.50 11.15 9.47
CA MET A 117 -21.41 10.32 8.98
C MET A 117 -20.14 10.53 9.84
N PRO A 118 -19.54 9.46 10.37
CA PRO A 118 -18.30 9.56 11.12
C PRO A 118 -17.14 9.88 10.19
N GLN A 119 -16.11 10.55 10.71
CA GLN A 119 -14.93 10.92 9.91
C GLN A 119 -13.98 9.75 9.58
N PHE A 120 -14.37 8.49 9.89
CA PHE A 120 -13.59 7.27 9.66
C PHE A 120 -12.08 7.46 9.94
N SER A 121 -11.75 7.74 11.20
CA SER A 121 -10.39 8.10 11.61
C SER A 121 -9.36 7.02 11.26
N ASN A 122 -8.08 7.42 11.18
CA ASN A 122 -6.95 6.49 11.04
C ASN A 122 -6.90 5.43 12.15
N GLY A 123 -7.50 5.71 13.32
CA GLY A 123 -7.65 4.76 14.42
C GLY A 123 -8.72 3.71 14.15
N TRP A 124 -9.85 4.11 13.57
CA TRP A 124 -10.91 3.20 13.14
C TRP A 124 -10.42 2.28 12.01
N MET A 125 -9.75 2.83 10.99
CA MET A 125 -9.21 2.05 9.87
C MET A 125 -8.23 0.97 10.36
N ARG A 126 -7.33 1.31 11.29
CA ARG A 126 -6.42 0.34 11.92
C ARG A 126 -7.17 -0.72 12.75
N GLY A 127 -8.25 -0.32 13.41
CA GLY A 127 -9.14 -1.23 14.15
C GLY A 127 -9.81 -2.23 13.22
N PHE A 128 -10.49 -1.74 12.18
CA PHE A 128 -11.14 -2.53 11.13
C PHE A 128 -10.16 -3.53 10.49
N GLN A 129 -8.98 -3.05 10.08
CA GLN A 129 -7.95 -3.91 9.49
C GLN A 129 -7.50 -5.02 10.45
N SER A 130 -7.29 -4.68 11.71
CA SER A 130 -6.91 -5.67 12.73
C SER A 130 -8.02 -6.65 13.08
N HIS A 131 -9.29 -6.25 12.99
CA HIS A 131 -10.45 -7.10 13.30
C HIS A 131 -10.66 -8.18 12.23
N TRP A 132 -10.51 -7.83 10.96
CA TRP A 132 -10.78 -8.72 9.82
C TRP A 132 -9.52 -9.37 9.23
N ASP A 133 -8.40 -9.34 9.95
CA ASP A 133 -7.06 -9.80 9.50
C ASP A 133 -6.60 -9.21 8.16
N ILE A 134 -7.01 -7.97 7.89
CA ILE A 134 -6.63 -7.24 6.70
C ILE A 134 -5.24 -6.65 6.97
N ASN A 135 -4.22 -7.50 6.88
CA ASN A 135 -2.82 -7.07 6.97
C ASN A 135 -2.47 -6.12 5.82
N LYS A 136 -1.48 -5.22 5.99
CA LYS A 136 -0.92 -4.45 4.86
C LYS A 136 -0.51 -5.36 3.71
N SER A 137 -0.02 -6.56 4.03
CA SER A 137 0.22 -7.60 3.04
C SER A 137 -1.06 -8.11 2.37
N ASN A 138 -2.21 -8.25 3.06
CA ASN A 138 -3.48 -8.62 2.43
C ASN A 138 -4.09 -7.48 1.58
N LEU A 139 -3.79 -6.21 1.91
CA LEU A 139 -4.16 -5.04 1.09
C LEU A 139 -3.19 -4.80 -0.07
N GLN A 140 -1.94 -5.26 0.07
CA GLN A 140 -0.92 -5.34 -0.98
C GLN A 140 -0.84 -6.74 -1.61
N GLY A 141 -1.87 -7.59 -1.44
CA GLY A 141 -1.85 -8.98 -1.88
C GLY A 141 -0.77 -9.83 -1.19
N LYS A 142 -1.15 -10.67 -0.21
CA LYS A 142 -0.31 -11.81 0.11
C LYS A 142 -0.42 -12.68 -1.11
N SER A 143 0.74 -13.06 -1.65
CA SER A 143 0.96 -14.15 -2.59
C SER A 143 0.19 -15.40 -2.18
N ALA A 144 -1.11 -15.40 -2.45
CA ALA A 144 -1.97 -16.56 -2.43
C ALA A 144 -2.02 -16.99 -3.88
N SER A 145 -0.91 -17.59 -4.36
CA SER A 145 -0.84 -18.31 -5.63
C SER A 145 -1.87 -17.78 -6.65
N HIS A 146 -1.75 -16.50 -7.00
CA HIS A 146 -2.56 -15.97 -8.09
C HIS A 146 -1.97 -16.65 -9.31
N SER A 147 -2.71 -17.65 -9.75
CA SER A 147 -2.74 -18.20 -11.09
C SER A 147 -2.21 -17.18 -12.06
N ASP A 148 -0.98 -17.38 -12.49
CA ASP A 148 -0.45 -17.19 -13.84
C ASP A 148 -0.84 -15.94 -14.67
N ASP A 149 -1.57 -14.95 -14.17
CA ASP A 149 -2.26 -13.96 -15.01
C ASP A 149 -1.30 -12.87 -15.46
N GLY A 150 -0.61 -12.22 -14.51
CA GLY A 150 0.47 -11.30 -14.85
C GLY A 150 1.67 -11.98 -15.54
N THR A 151 1.89 -13.29 -15.35
CA THR A 151 2.92 -14.03 -16.09
C THR A 151 2.48 -14.36 -17.51
N VAL A 152 1.23 -14.74 -17.73
CA VAL A 152 0.62 -14.99 -19.05
C VAL A 152 0.50 -13.69 -19.85
N GLU A 153 0.02 -12.60 -19.23
CA GLU A 153 0.02 -11.26 -19.84
C GLU A 153 1.44 -10.85 -20.24
N MET A 154 2.43 -11.08 -19.37
CA MET A 154 3.82 -10.79 -19.71
C MET A 154 4.39 -11.69 -20.81
N ILE A 155 3.92 -12.94 -20.96
CA ILE A 155 4.26 -13.78 -22.13
C ILE A 155 3.74 -13.11 -23.40
N GLY A 156 2.48 -12.67 -23.42
CA GLY A 156 1.88 -11.95 -24.54
C GLY A 156 2.62 -10.65 -24.87
N ILE A 157 2.94 -9.84 -23.85
CA ILE A 157 3.72 -8.61 -24.01
C ILE A 157 5.09 -8.91 -24.59
N ARG A 158 5.81 -9.90 -24.08
CA ARG A 158 7.14 -10.29 -24.61
C ARG A 158 7.06 -10.74 -26.07
N GLN A 159 6.04 -11.51 -26.43
CA GLN A 159 5.82 -11.93 -27.82
C GLN A 159 5.53 -10.74 -28.74
N LEU A 160 4.76 -9.76 -28.26
CA LEU A 160 4.49 -8.52 -29.00
C LEU A 160 5.77 -7.68 -29.16
N LEU A 161 6.55 -7.54 -28.09
CA LEU A 161 7.81 -6.80 -28.10
C LEU A 161 8.85 -7.40 -29.04
N ASN A 162 8.85 -8.71 -29.28
CA ASN A 162 9.74 -9.35 -30.27
C ASN A 162 9.53 -8.86 -31.71
N GLN A 163 8.41 -8.16 -32.00
CA GLN A 163 8.14 -7.57 -33.31
C GLN A 163 8.86 -6.22 -33.50
N TYR A 164 9.44 -5.67 -32.43
CA TYR A 164 10.14 -4.39 -32.42
C TYR A 164 11.64 -4.57 -32.21
N ALA A 165 12.43 -3.69 -32.81
CA ALA A 165 13.86 -3.66 -32.52
C ALA A 165 14.09 -3.15 -31.08
N PRO A 166 15.09 -3.67 -30.34
CA PRO A 166 15.36 -3.22 -28.96
C PRO A 166 15.53 -1.70 -28.80
N ARG A 167 16.09 -1.02 -29.82
CA ARG A 167 16.22 0.44 -29.86
C ARG A 167 14.90 1.21 -29.87
N ASP A 168 13.81 0.54 -30.26
CA ASP A 168 12.47 1.11 -30.43
C ASP A 168 11.51 0.69 -29.30
N ILE A 169 12.02 0.00 -28.28
CA ILE A 169 11.26 -0.37 -27.09
C ILE A 169 11.74 0.52 -25.95
N PHE A 170 10.87 1.43 -25.50
CA PHE A 170 11.12 2.35 -24.40
C PHE A 170 10.34 1.93 -23.16
N ALA A 171 10.87 2.26 -21.99
CA ALA A 171 10.13 2.22 -20.73
C ALA A 171 10.25 3.58 -20.04
N CYS A 172 9.18 4.04 -19.39
CA CYS A 172 9.21 5.23 -18.55
C CYS A 172 8.64 4.98 -17.16
N ASP A 173 9.16 5.72 -16.19
CA ASP A 173 8.70 5.67 -14.80
C ASP A 173 9.18 6.89 -14.02
N GLU A 174 8.48 7.21 -12.93
CA GLU A 174 8.82 8.31 -12.04
C GLU A 174 9.38 7.85 -10.70
N THR A 175 10.31 8.63 -10.16
CA THR A 175 10.72 8.52 -8.76
C THR A 175 10.71 9.87 -8.06
N ALA A 176 10.50 9.83 -6.74
CA ALA A 176 10.49 11.01 -5.89
C ALA A 176 11.76 11.06 -5.04
N LEU A 177 12.57 12.09 -5.26
CA LEU A 177 13.71 12.43 -4.40
C LEU A 177 13.21 13.24 -3.19
N LEU A 178 13.31 12.65 -2.00
CA LEU A 178 12.98 13.29 -0.72
C LEU A 178 14.26 13.75 -0.01
N TRP A 179 14.90 14.79 -0.54
CA TRP A 179 16.26 15.18 -0.16
C TRP A 179 16.40 15.74 1.26
N LYS A 180 15.30 16.18 1.90
CA LYS A 180 15.29 16.60 3.31
C LYS A 180 14.85 15.50 4.28
N ARG A 181 14.56 14.29 3.79
CA ARG A 181 14.09 13.19 4.64
C ARG A 181 15.25 12.61 5.44
N ILE A 182 15.10 12.60 6.75
CA ILE A 182 16.04 11.94 7.66
C ILE A 182 15.75 10.43 7.66
N PRO A 183 16.76 9.54 7.64
CA PRO A 183 16.55 8.10 7.75
C PRO A 183 15.77 7.73 9.02
N GLU A 184 14.79 6.81 8.89
CA GLU A 184 13.93 6.40 10.02
C GLU A 184 14.67 5.55 11.07
N SER A 185 15.93 5.21 10.82
CA SER A 185 16.74 4.27 11.62
C SER A 185 17.96 4.95 12.23
N GLY A 186 17.73 5.67 13.34
CA GLY A 186 18.72 5.83 14.39
C GLY A 186 18.14 5.23 15.67
N LEU A 187 18.79 4.23 16.25
CA LEU A 187 18.68 3.98 17.68
C LEU A 187 19.08 5.29 18.37
N ALA A 188 18.11 6.16 18.64
CA ALA A 188 18.35 7.36 19.40
C ALA A 188 18.86 6.91 20.77
N ALA A 189 20.15 7.08 21.02
CA ALA A 189 20.66 7.10 22.37
C ALA A 189 19.78 8.08 23.15
N ALA A 190 19.19 7.60 24.26
CA ALA A 190 18.24 8.35 25.06
C ALA A 190 18.78 9.77 25.32
N GLY A 191 18.18 10.79 24.69
CA GLY A 191 18.57 12.18 24.87
C GLY A 191 18.65 13.05 23.62
N HIS A 192 18.72 12.49 22.41
CA HIS A 192 18.80 13.28 21.16
C HIS A 192 17.60 13.01 20.25
N THR A 193 16.52 13.78 20.42
CA THR A 193 15.50 13.92 19.38
C THR A 193 16.07 14.79 18.26
N PRO A 194 16.13 14.33 16.99
CA PRO A 194 16.50 15.19 15.88
C PRO A 194 15.49 16.35 15.82
N THR A 195 15.95 17.57 16.04
CA THR A 195 15.15 18.81 16.01
C THR A 195 14.90 19.32 14.59
N GLY A 196 14.81 18.41 13.62
CA GLY A 196 14.47 18.72 12.24
C GLY A 196 13.02 18.34 11.97
N THR A 197 12.22 19.27 11.42
CA THR A 197 10.99 18.87 10.73
C THR A 197 11.37 17.85 9.66
N ASN A 198 10.72 16.67 9.64
CA ASN A 198 10.85 15.72 8.53
C ASN A 198 10.37 16.42 7.26
N GLY A 199 11.30 17.08 6.56
CA GLY A 199 10.99 17.82 5.35
C GLY A 199 10.61 16.84 4.27
N ASN A 200 9.33 16.76 3.94
CA ASN A 200 8.84 16.03 2.78
C ASN A 200 9.05 16.83 1.48
N ASP A 201 10.11 17.66 1.44
CA ASP A 201 10.47 18.42 0.26
C ASP A 201 10.84 17.42 -0.83
N ARG A 202 10.00 17.45 -1.87
CA ARG A 202 9.99 16.48 -2.94
C ARG A 202 10.47 17.14 -4.22
N LEU A 203 11.30 16.41 -4.94
CA LEU A 203 11.59 16.62 -6.35
C LEU A 203 11.22 15.32 -7.06
N THR A 204 10.23 15.35 -7.95
CA THR A 204 9.88 14.17 -8.75
C THR A 204 10.64 14.24 -10.07
N THR A 205 11.14 13.11 -10.55
CA THR A 205 11.76 13.02 -11.86
C THR A 205 11.19 11.84 -12.65
N CYS A 206 10.97 12.05 -13.94
CA CYS A 206 10.54 11.02 -14.89
C CYS A 206 11.74 10.57 -15.72
N PHE A 207 11.99 9.26 -15.71
CA PHE A 207 13.02 8.60 -16.48
C PHE A 207 12.42 7.92 -17.70
N CYS A 208 13.18 7.90 -18.80
CA CYS A 208 12.82 7.11 -19.97
C CYS A 208 14.07 6.71 -20.76
N CYS A 209 14.18 5.44 -21.13
CA CYS A 209 15.26 4.91 -21.94
C CYS A 209 14.80 3.71 -22.77
N ASN A 210 15.55 3.38 -23.82
CA ASN A 210 15.27 2.22 -24.65
C ASN A 210 15.94 0.93 -24.14
N SER A 211 15.47 -0.21 -24.65
CA SER A 211 15.85 -1.54 -24.17
C SER A 211 17.30 -1.92 -24.47
N ASP A 212 17.96 -1.32 -25.47
CA ASP A 212 19.39 -1.53 -25.74
C ASP A 212 20.30 -0.47 -25.11
N ALA A 213 19.72 0.45 -24.33
CA ALA A 213 20.38 1.54 -23.64
C ALA A 213 21.14 2.53 -24.54
N SER A 214 20.92 2.50 -25.86
CA SER A 214 21.53 3.46 -26.79
C SER A 214 20.94 4.87 -26.67
N GLU A 215 19.70 4.98 -26.17
CA GLU A 215 19.00 6.25 -25.99
C GLU A 215 18.50 6.40 -24.55
N ARG A 216 18.91 7.50 -23.93
CA ARG A 216 18.39 7.96 -22.63
C ARG A 216 17.81 9.35 -22.83
N LEU A 217 16.54 9.51 -22.51
CA LEU A 217 15.85 10.76 -22.77
C LEU A 217 16.20 11.84 -21.73
N PRO A 218 16.17 13.12 -22.11
CA PRO A 218 16.27 14.23 -21.17
C PRO A 218 15.27 14.06 -20.02
N LEU A 219 15.76 14.24 -18.79
CA LEU A 219 14.93 14.09 -17.60
C LEU A 219 13.88 15.19 -17.54
N TRP A 220 12.69 14.82 -17.09
CA TRP A 220 11.67 15.78 -16.66
C TRP A 220 11.66 15.85 -15.15
N PHE A 221 11.74 17.06 -14.61
CA PHE A 221 11.68 17.35 -13.20
C PHE A 221 10.39 18.08 -12.87
N VAL A 222 9.76 17.69 -11.76
CA VAL A 222 8.65 18.42 -11.17
C VAL A 222 9.05 18.89 -9.78
N GLY A 223 9.22 20.20 -9.63
CA GLY A 223 9.50 20.86 -8.35
C GLY A 223 8.29 21.55 -7.73
N THR A 224 8.50 22.16 -6.57
CA THR A 224 7.44 22.90 -5.84
C THR A 224 7.24 24.33 -6.32
N ALA A 225 8.21 24.88 -7.05
CA ALA A 225 8.22 26.27 -7.50
C ALA A 225 8.61 26.37 -8.98
N LYS A 226 8.02 27.36 -9.68
CA LYS A 226 8.34 27.67 -11.08
C LYS A 226 9.83 27.95 -11.28
N ARG A 227 10.39 28.75 -10.37
CA ARG A 227 11.82 29.05 -10.32
C ARG A 227 12.30 28.94 -8.87
N PRO A 228 12.91 27.80 -8.48
CA PRO A 228 13.46 27.63 -7.13
C PRO A 228 14.40 28.78 -6.75
N GLN A 229 14.27 29.24 -5.50
CA GLN A 229 15.11 30.33 -4.99
C GLN A 229 16.61 30.01 -5.08
N ALA A 230 16.98 28.73 -4.87
CA ALA A 230 18.35 28.26 -4.99
C ALA A 230 18.93 28.54 -6.40
N PHE A 231 18.16 28.30 -7.46
CA PHE A 231 18.61 28.58 -8.83
C PHE A 231 18.68 30.09 -9.10
N SER A 232 17.71 30.86 -8.61
CA SER A 232 17.75 32.33 -8.72
C SER A 232 18.97 32.92 -8.00
N ALA A 233 19.26 32.47 -6.79
CA ALA A 233 20.41 32.94 -5.99
C ALA A 233 21.75 32.58 -6.63
N ALA A 234 21.83 31.41 -7.29
CA ALA A 234 23.03 30.96 -8.01
C ALA A 234 23.13 31.51 -9.44
N GLY A 235 22.17 32.32 -9.91
CA GLY A 235 22.16 32.84 -11.29
C GLY A 235 21.96 31.75 -12.36
N ILE A 236 21.41 30.59 -11.98
CA ILE A 236 21.23 29.44 -12.89
C ILE A 236 19.97 29.64 -13.73
N ASN A 237 20.12 29.52 -15.05
CA ASN A 237 18.99 29.33 -15.96
C ASN A 237 18.69 27.83 -16.09
N ILE A 238 17.47 27.43 -15.69
CA ILE A 238 17.03 26.03 -15.69
C ILE A 238 17.01 25.44 -17.10
N GLU A 239 16.69 26.27 -18.11
CA GLU A 239 16.66 25.85 -19.51
C GLU A 239 18.03 25.38 -20.03
N ASN A 240 19.11 25.85 -19.40
CA ASN A 240 20.48 25.47 -19.77
C ASN A 240 20.93 24.14 -19.13
N LEU A 241 20.10 23.52 -18.27
CA LEU A 241 20.46 22.28 -17.57
C LEU A 241 20.22 21.01 -18.41
N GLY A 242 19.71 21.14 -19.63
CA GLY A 242 19.42 19.99 -20.50
C GLY A 242 18.29 19.10 -19.97
N CYS A 243 17.40 19.65 -19.15
CA CYS A 243 16.24 18.97 -18.60
C CYS A 243 14.97 19.79 -18.79
N HIS A 244 13.82 19.15 -18.65
CA HIS A 244 12.52 19.82 -18.68
C HIS A 244 12.05 20.08 -17.25
N TRP A 245 11.75 21.33 -16.92
CA TRP A 245 11.28 21.70 -15.58
C TRP A 245 9.80 22.06 -15.58
N ARG A 246 9.04 21.36 -14.74
CA ARG A 246 7.64 21.66 -14.43
C ARG A 246 7.50 21.85 -12.93
N PHE A 247 6.36 22.40 -12.51
CA PHE A 247 6.13 22.67 -11.10
C PHE A 247 4.66 22.56 -10.73
N ASN A 248 4.42 22.14 -9.49
CA ASN A 248 3.15 22.29 -8.80
C ASN A 248 3.42 22.28 -7.29
N THR A 249 2.44 22.68 -6.48
CA THR A 249 2.64 22.85 -5.02
C THR A 249 3.10 21.58 -4.29
N ARG A 250 2.87 20.39 -4.87
CA ARG A 250 3.23 19.09 -4.28
C ARG A 250 4.47 18.45 -4.90
N ALA A 251 5.01 19.01 -5.98
CA ALA A 251 6.04 18.39 -6.81
C ALA A 251 5.67 16.97 -7.26
N TRP A 252 4.41 16.72 -7.64
CA TRP A 252 3.95 15.39 -8.11
C TRP A 252 3.86 15.33 -9.62
N MET A 253 4.05 14.13 -10.20
CA MET A 253 3.61 13.89 -11.57
C MET A 253 2.07 13.91 -11.60
N THR A 254 1.50 14.83 -12.37
CA THR A 254 0.04 14.93 -12.58
C THR A 254 -0.30 14.47 -13.99
N SER A 255 -1.56 14.12 -14.24
CA SER A 255 -2.02 13.77 -15.60
C SER A 255 -1.67 14.89 -16.58
N THR A 256 -1.93 16.16 -16.26
CA THR A 256 -1.59 17.29 -17.14
C THR A 256 -0.10 17.37 -17.51
N ILE A 257 0.81 17.16 -16.56
CA ILE A 257 2.26 17.18 -16.83
C ILE A 257 2.65 15.95 -17.65
N PHE A 258 2.05 14.80 -17.37
CA PHE A 258 2.33 13.56 -18.10
C PHE A 258 1.75 13.58 -19.52
N THR A 259 0.59 14.21 -19.74
CA THR A 259 0.00 14.49 -21.06
C THR A 259 0.99 15.29 -21.90
N GLU A 260 1.56 16.35 -21.33
CA GLU A 260 2.59 17.15 -22.00
C GLU A 260 3.84 16.33 -22.32
N TRP A 261 4.28 15.49 -21.39
CA TRP A 261 5.41 14.58 -21.58
C TRP A 261 5.16 13.57 -22.71
N LEU A 262 3.96 12.96 -22.76
CA LEU A 262 3.59 11.99 -23.79
C LEU A 262 3.58 12.60 -25.19
N LEU A 263 3.01 13.78 -25.35
CA LEU A 263 3.03 14.50 -26.62
C LEU A 263 4.45 14.87 -27.05
N TRP A 264 5.28 15.33 -26.11
CA TRP A 264 6.69 15.61 -26.36
C TRP A 264 7.46 14.35 -26.77
N PHE A 265 7.23 13.23 -26.09
CA PHE A 265 7.84 11.94 -26.40
C PHE A 265 7.46 11.50 -27.81
N ASP A 266 6.16 11.52 -28.14
CA ASP A 266 5.66 11.12 -29.45
C ASP A 266 6.24 11.99 -30.58
N GLN A 267 6.29 13.30 -30.37
CA GLN A 267 6.90 14.23 -31.31
C GLN A 267 8.39 13.94 -31.51
N ARG A 268 9.12 13.60 -30.44
CA ARG A 268 10.53 13.23 -30.52
C ARG A 268 10.76 11.96 -31.34
N MET A 269 9.79 11.06 -31.38
CA MET A 269 9.85 9.82 -32.15
C MET A 269 9.40 9.98 -33.60
N THR A 270 9.18 11.22 -34.08
CA THR A 270 8.82 11.48 -35.48
C THR A 270 9.80 10.81 -36.45
N GLY A 271 9.24 10.03 -37.38
CA GLY A 271 10.01 9.25 -38.36
C GLY A 271 10.33 7.82 -37.90
N ARG A 272 9.88 7.42 -36.71
CA ARG A 272 10.08 6.08 -36.14
C ARG A 272 8.84 5.61 -35.39
N LYS A 273 8.50 4.32 -35.47
CA LYS A 273 7.45 3.73 -34.64
C LYS A 273 8.11 3.06 -33.44
N VAL A 274 7.71 3.46 -32.25
CA VAL A 274 8.26 2.92 -31.00
C VAL A 274 7.15 2.36 -30.13
N VAL A 275 7.53 1.47 -29.23
CA VAL A 275 6.69 1.02 -28.12
C VAL A 275 7.14 1.73 -26.86
N LEU A 276 6.19 2.18 -26.06
CA LEU A 276 6.44 2.71 -24.72
C LEU A 276 5.72 1.85 -23.69
N LEU A 277 6.50 1.28 -22.78
CA LEU A 277 6.04 0.51 -21.63
C LEU A 277 5.73 1.46 -20.46
N MET A 278 4.52 1.35 -19.92
CA MET A 278 4.01 2.20 -18.83
C MET A 278 3.31 1.37 -17.78
N ASP A 279 3.32 1.83 -16.52
CA ASP A 279 2.56 1.20 -15.45
C ASP A 279 1.08 1.64 -15.46
N GLY A 280 0.27 1.00 -14.63
CA GLY A 280 -1.16 1.28 -14.56
C GLY A 280 -1.58 2.50 -13.74
N LEU A 281 -0.68 3.44 -13.42
CA LEU A 281 -0.99 4.59 -12.58
C LEU A 281 -2.10 5.46 -13.18
N SER A 282 -2.94 6.04 -12.31
CA SER A 282 -4.10 6.81 -12.76
C SER A 282 -3.70 8.03 -13.59
N ALA A 283 -2.61 8.74 -13.22
CA ALA A 283 -2.13 9.89 -13.97
C ALA A 283 -1.75 9.51 -15.42
N HIS A 284 -1.12 8.36 -15.60
CA HIS A 284 -0.74 7.82 -16.91
C HIS A 284 -1.97 7.42 -17.73
N LYS A 285 -2.92 6.70 -17.13
CA LYS A 285 -4.18 6.30 -17.78
C LYS A 285 -5.00 7.51 -18.23
N PHE A 286 -5.18 8.49 -17.36
CA PHE A 286 -5.92 9.72 -17.71
C PHE A 286 -5.23 10.51 -18.83
N ALA A 287 -3.90 10.61 -18.80
CA ALA A 287 -3.17 11.28 -19.86
C ALA A 287 -3.32 10.53 -21.21
N PHE A 288 -3.24 9.19 -21.20
CA PHE A 288 -3.47 8.39 -22.39
C PHE A 288 -4.93 8.48 -22.90
N GLU A 289 -5.92 8.51 -22.02
CA GLU A 289 -7.32 8.74 -22.42
C GLU A 289 -7.51 10.10 -23.11
N GLU A 290 -6.75 11.12 -22.68
CA GLU A 290 -6.83 12.48 -23.22
C GLU A 290 -6.14 12.62 -24.59
N VAL A 291 -4.95 12.05 -24.76
CA VAL A 291 -4.12 12.27 -25.98
C VAL A 291 -3.74 11.02 -26.75
N GLY A 292 -4.15 9.82 -26.30
CA GLY A 292 -3.76 8.55 -26.91
C GLY A 292 -4.14 8.43 -28.39
N SER A 293 -5.27 9.02 -28.80
CA SER A 293 -5.69 9.07 -30.21
C SER A 293 -4.88 10.04 -31.08
N GLN A 294 -4.12 10.94 -30.45
CA GLN A 294 -3.27 11.93 -31.13
C GLN A 294 -1.85 11.41 -31.33
N LEU A 295 -1.43 10.38 -30.57
CA LEU A 295 -0.11 9.78 -30.69
C LEU A 295 0.04 9.14 -32.06
N GLN A 296 1.03 9.58 -32.83
CA GLN A 296 1.27 9.05 -34.15
C GLN A 296 2.42 8.05 -34.16
N ASN A 297 3.44 8.24 -33.34
CA ASN A 297 4.70 7.50 -33.41
C ASN A 297 4.84 6.45 -32.29
N THR A 298 4.01 6.55 -31.26
CA THR A 298 4.13 5.77 -30.04
C THR A 298 2.96 4.80 -29.88
N PHE A 299 3.29 3.52 -29.71
CA PHE A 299 2.34 2.51 -29.26
C PHE A 299 2.52 2.25 -27.76
N ILE A 300 1.45 2.35 -26.99
CA ILE A 300 1.49 2.19 -25.53
C ILE A 300 1.18 0.73 -25.17
N ILE A 301 2.04 0.13 -24.36
CA ILE A 301 1.78 -1.15 -23.71
C ILE A 301 1.76 -0.95 -22.21
N TRP A 302 0.67 -1.37 -21.59
CA TRP A 302 0.52 -1.36 -20.14
C TRP A 302 1.17 -2.58 -19.52
N ILE A 303 2.07 -2.35 -18.58
CA ILE A 303 2.69 -3.39 -17.78
C ILE A 303 1.67 -3.86 -16.72
N PRO A 304 1.53 -5.18 -16.49
CA PRO A 304 0.64 -5.70 -15.46
C PRO A 304 1.02 -5.17 -14.08
N ALA A 305 0.01 -4.71 -13.34
CA ALA A 305 0.21 -4.21 -11.99
C ALA A 305 0.72 -5.35 -11.08
N THR A 306 1.86 -5.14 -10.42
CA THR A 306 2.38 -6.07 -9.43
C THR A 306 2.77 -5.33 -8.16
N PRO A 307 2.55 -5.90 -6.96
CA PRO A 307 2.89 -5.24 -5.69
C PRO A 307 4.37 -4.89 -5.53
N GLU A 308 5.25 -5.57 -6.27
CA GLU A 308 6.70 -5.43 -6.20
C GLU A 308 7.29 -4.68 -7.41
N GLU A 309 6.45 -4.13 -8.31
CA GLU A 309 6.88 -3.52 -9.57
C GLU A 309 7.83 -4.45 -10.39
N LYS A 310 7.61 -5.76 -10.26
CA LYS A 310 8.50 -6.81 -10.77
C LYS A 310 8.74 -6.70 -12.28
N TYR A 311 7.74 -6.20 -13.01
CA TYR A 311 7.79 -6.09 -14.47
C TYR A 311 8.16 -4.71 -14.98
N GLN A 312 8.31 -3.72 -14.11
CA GLN A 312 8.74 -2.37 -14.47
C GLN A 312 10.27 -2.37 -14.65
N PRO A 313 10.82 -2.25 -15.88
CA PRO A 313 12.25 -2.40 -16.10
C PRO A 313 13.09 -1.36 -15.35
N LEU A 314 12.57 -0.14 -15.18
CA LEU A 314 13.24 0.93 -14.45
C LEU A 314 13.35 0.65 -12.95
N SER A 315 12.41 -0.11 -12.38
CA SER A 315 12.44 -0.51 -10.97
C SER A 315 13.46 -1.62 -10.67
N GLN A 316 14.01 -2.28 -11.71
CA GLN A 316 14.93 -3.42 -11.59
C GLN A 316 16.43 -2.99 -11.60
N GLY A 317 16.77 -1.88 -10.94
CA GLY A 317 18.17 -1.44 -10.79
C GLY A 317 18.46 0.00 -11.22
N ILE A 318 17.49 0.72 -11.82
CA ILE A 318 17.66 2.14 -12.17
C ILE A 318 17.09 3.04 -11.06
N LEU A 319 15.86 2.77 -10.61
CA LEU A 319 15.17 3.56 -9.58
C LEU A 319 15.32 2.98 -8.17
N PHE A 320 15.34 1.65 -8.08
CA PHE A 320 15.51 0.91 -6.84
C PHE A 320 16.66 -0.08 -7.00
N THR A 321 17.46 -0.24 -5.94
CA THR A 321 18.66 -1.10 -5.91
C THR A 321 18.60 -2.05 -4.73
#